data_AF-A0A0K9H543-F1
#
_entry.id   AF-A0A0K9H543-F1
#
_cell.length_a   1.000
_cell.length_b   1.000
_cell.length_c   1.000
_cell.angle_alpha   90.00
_cell.angle_beta   90.00
_cell.angle_gamma   90.00
#
_symmetry.space_group_name_H-M   'P 1'
#
loop_
_entity.id
_entity.type
_entity.pdbx_description
1 polymer ?
#
loop_
_entity_poly.entity_id
_entity_poly.type
_entity_poly.pdbx_seq_one_letter_code
_entity_poly.pdbx_strand_id
1 'polypeptide(L)'
;MFPIMVDLTDEKIVVVGGGEVALHKINNLLRFGLHVHVVSPAIHPEIERLASEGFVTILQKPVEEEDYHDAFLVMTVTDSKAVNDEVAGRAKAAGKLVVHAEQPDLGNSTIPASLQRGRLVLSVSTGGASPTLAKQIRNQLEEQYDDSYEDYLDFLYEVRQVIKKVEPDRAVRRHLLKIAADPIFYKDIERREAFLHEIRPFAHVTTP
;
A
#
# COMPACT_ATOMS: atom_id res chain seq x y z
N MET A 1 -6.39 6.54 16.01
CA MET A 1 -5.82 5.54 15.08
C MET A 1 -4.32 5.45 15.31
N PHE A 2 -3.74 4.26 15.16
CA PHE A 2 -2.29 4.05 15.24
C PHE A 2 -1.79 3.65 13.85
N PRO A 3 -0.72 4.28 13.32
CA PRO A 3 -0.24 3.98 11.98
C PRO A 3 0.47 2.63 11.96
N ILE A 4 -0.01 1.73 11.12
CA ILE A 4 0.61 0.45 10.83
C ILE A 4 0.68 0.25 9.32
N MET A 5 1.69 -0.48 8.87
CA MET A 5 1.74 -1.01 7.52
C MET A 5 1.23 -2.45 7.57
N VAL A 6 0.25 -2.76 6.74
CA VAL A 6 -0.34 -4.10 6.64
C VAL A 6 -0.04 -4.64 5.26
N ASP A 7 0.48 -5.86 5.20
CA ASP A 7 0.64 -6.58 3.95
C ASP A 7 -0.69 -7.22 3.57
N LEU A 8 -1.13 -6.99 2.33
CA LEU A 8 -2.42 -7.45 1.81
C LEU A 8 -2.27 -8.31 0.56
N THR A 9 -1.04 -8.69 0.16
CA THR A 9 -0.78 -9.37 -1.13
C THR A 9 -1.61 -10.64 -1.33
N ASP A 10 -1.81 -11.43 -0.26
CA ASP A 10 -2.57 -12.69 -0.32
C ASP A 10 -3.92 -12.62 0.40
N GLU A 11 -4.36 -11.41 0.76
CA GLU A 11 -5.56 -11.20 1.55
C GLU A 11 -6.76 -10.82 0.68
N LYS A 12 -7.94 -11.34 1.02
CA LYS A 12 -9.16 -11.00 0.29
C LYS A 12 -9.64 -9.60 0.65
N ILE A 13 -9.67 -8.72 -0.34
CA ILE A 13 -10.19 -7.35 -0.21
C ILE A 13 -11.55 -7.25 -0.91
N VAL A 14 -12.56 -6.79 -0.18
CA VAL A 14 -13.93 -6.60 -0.70
C VAL A 14 -14.30 -5.12 -0.67
N VAL A 15 -14.73 -4.61 -1.82
CA VAL A 15 -15.32 -3.28 -1.99
C VAL A 15 -16.82 -3.45 -2.27
N VAL A 16 -17.65 -2.93 -1.38
CA VAL A 16 -19.11 -2.97 -1.49
C VAL A 16 -19.57 -1.66 -2.13
N GLY A 17 -20.05 -1.76 -3.36
CA GLY A 17 -20.36 -0.64 -4.24
C GLY A 17 -19.51 -0.65 -5.50
N GLY A 18 -20.10 -0.22 -6.61
CA GLY A 18 -19.49 -0.24 -7.94
C GLY A 18 -19.49 1.10 -8.66
N GLY A 19 -19.69 2.22 -7.96
CA GLY A 19 -19.72 3.56 -8.56
C GLY A 19 -18.34 4.24 -8.64
N GLU A 20 -18.35 5.55 -8.89
CA GLU A 20 -17.13 6.38 -9.01
C GLU A 20 -16.26 6.36 -7.75
N VAL A 21 -16.88 6.41 -6.57
CA VAL A 21 -16.15 6.34 -5.28
C VAL A 21 -15.45 4.98 -5.15
N ALA A 22 -16.12 3.89 -5.57
CA ALA A 22 -15.54 2.56 -5.57
C ALA A 22 -14.35 2.48 -6.52
N LEU A 23 -14.50 2.97 -7.76
CA LEU A 23 -13.41 3.02 -8.75
C LEU A 23 -12.18 3.76 -8.20
N HIS A 24 -12.38 4.90 -7.54
CA HIS A 24 -11.27 5.64 -6.92
C HIS A 24 -10.54 4.82 -5.85
N LYS A 25 -11.26 4.06 -5.01
CA LYS A 25 -10.64 3.19 -3.99
C LYS A 25 -9.92 2.00 -4.62
N ILE A 26 -10.55 1.35 -5.61
CA ILE A 26 -9.98 0.23 -6.36
C ILE A 26 -8.65 0.65 -6.97
N ASN A 27 -8.61 1.75 -7.72
CA ASN A 27 -7.38 2.25 -8.33
C ASN A 27 -6.26 2.50 -7.31
N ASN A 28 -6.59 2.96 -6.09
CA ASN A 28 -5.59 3.17 -5.07
C ASN A 28 -5.02 1.84 -4.51
N LEU A 29 -5.83 0.77 -4.48
CA LEU A 29 -5.39 -0.58 -4.10
C LEU A 29 -4.57 -1.25 -5.20
N LEU A 30 -5.00 -1.12 -6.47
CA LEU A 30 -4.32 -1.72 -7.63
C LEU A 30 -2.88 -1.21 -7.79
N ARG A 31 -2.58 0.02 -7.38
CA ARG A 31 -1.22 0.58 -7.36
C ARG A 31 -0.25 -0.23 -6.50
N PHE A 32 -0.75 -0.95 -5.50
CA PHE A 32 0.03 -1.85 -4.66
C PHE A 32 0.05 -3.30 -5.19
N GLY A 33 -0.44 -3.55 -6.40
CA GLY A 33 -0.50 -4.89 -7.01
C GLY A 33 -1.57 -5.79 -6.39
N LEU A 34 -2.57 -5.21 -5.72
CA LEU A 34 -3.61 -5.97 -5.01
C LEU A 34 -4.75 -6.36 -5.95
N HIS A 35 -5.33 -7.53 -5.73
CA HIS A 35 -6.55 -7.97 -6.41
C HIS A 35 -7.79 -7.60 -5.59
N VAL A 36 -8.82 -7.03 -6.23
CA VAL A 36 -9.99 -6.51 -5.52
C VAL A 36 -11.27 -7.26 -5.92
N HIS A 37 -12.09 -7.61 -4.93
CA HIS A 37 -13.43 -8.15 -5.15
C HIS A 37 -14.45 -7.02 -5.01
N VAL A 38 -15.32 -6.86 -5.99
CA VAL A 38 -16.35 -5.83 -6.01
C VAL A 38 -17.73 -6.47 -5.93
N VAL A 39 -18.56 -6.04 -4.98
CA VAL A 39 -19.93 -6.52 -4.82
C VAL A 39 -20.88 -5.34 -5.00
N SER A 40 -21.68 -5.34 -6.06
CA SER A 40 -22.62 -4.27 -6.35
C SER A 40 -23.63 -4.67 -7.43
N PRO A 41 -24.92 -4.26 -7.33
CA PRO A 41 -25.90 -4.49 -8.40
C PRO A 41 -25.56 -3.78 -9.71
N ALA A 42 -24.91 -2.62 -9.62
CA ALA A 42 -24.48 -1.80 -10.75
C ALA A 42 -22.97 -1.56 -10.67
N ILE A 43 -22.29 -1.66 -11.81
CA ILE A 43 -20.84 -1.57 -11.91
C ILE A 43 -20.47 -0.48 -12.91
N HIS A 44 -19.52 0.36 -12.53
CA HIS A 44 -18.95 1.39 -13.38
C HIS A 44 -18.17 0.72 -14.54
N PRO A 45 -18.30 1.20 -15.80
CA PRO A 45 -17.67 0.56 -16.96
C PRO A 45 -16.16 0.34 -16.82
N GLU A 46 -15.46 1.26 -16.17
CA GLU A 46 -14.03 1.13 -15.91
C GLU A 46 -13.69 -0.03 -14.95
N ILE A 47 -14.57 -0.34 -13.99
CA ILE A 47 -14.40 -1.51 -13.10
C ILE A 47 -14.61 -2.80 -13.91
N GLU A 48 -15.55 -2.82 -14.86
CA GLU A 48 -15.72 -3.95 -15.79
C GLU A 48 -14.48 -4.16 -16.66
N ARG A 49 -13.88 -3.07 -17.16
CA ARG A 49 -12.60 -3.11 -17.89
C ARG A 49 -11.49 -3.69 -17.03
N LEU A 50 -11.35 -3.23 -15.79
CA LEU A 50 -10.34 -3.78 -14.86
C LEU A 50 -10.58 -5.26 -14.55
N ALA A 51 -11.83 -5.70 -14.53
CA ALA A 51 -12.16 -7.12 -14.34
C ALA A 51 -11.80 -7.97 -15.57
N SER A 52 -12.00 -7.47 -16.79
CA SER A 52 -11.59 -8.18 -18.00
C SER A 52 -10.06 -8.28 -18.15
N GLU A 53 -9.32 -7.36 -17.54
CA GLU A 53 -7.86 -7.38 -17.42
C GLU A 53 -7.35 -8.25 -16.27
N GLY A 54 -8.26 -8.80 -15.44
CA GLY A 54 -7.92 -9.71 -14.35
C GLY A 54 -7.51 -9.03 -13.04
N PHE A 55 -7.65 -7.71 -12.91
CA PHE A 55 -7.34 -6.96 -11.68
C PHE A 55 -8.47 -6.98 -10.64
N VAL A 56 -9.70 -7.28 -11.08
CA VAL A 56 -10.90 -7.22 -10.26
C VAL A 56 -11.77 -8.45 -10.48
N THR A 57 -12.36 -8.97 -9.42
CA THR A 57 -13.47 -9.94 -9.50
C THR A 57 -14.78 -9.25 -9.17
N ILE A 58 -15.78 -9.34 -10.05
CA ILE A 58 -17.09 -8.71 -9.87
C ILE A 58 -18.13 -9.75 -9.44
N LEU A 59 -18.89 -9.43 -8.40
CA LEU A 59 -20.13 -10.07 -8.02
C LEU A 59 -21.27 -9.07 -8.22
N GLN A 60 -21.94 -9.17 -9.38
CA GLN A 60 -23.00 -8.25 -9.76
C GLN A 60 -24.34 -8.62 -9.11
N LYS A 61 -24.46 -8.34 -7.82
CA LYS A 61 -25.61 -8.64 -6.97
C LYS A 61 -25.71 -7.62 -5.81
N PRO A 62 -26.86 -7.54 -5.12
CA PRO A 62 -26.90 -6.99 -3.77
C PRO A 62 -25.93 -7.74 -2.86
N VAL A 63 -25.32 -7.03 -1.91
CA VAL A 63 -24.35 -7.61 -0.97
C VAL A 63 -25.05 -8.47 0.07
N GLU A 64 -24.46 -9.62 0.34
CA GLU A 64 -24.83 -10.56 1.41
C GLU A 64 -23.59 -10.86 2.26
N GLU A 65 -23.78 -11.46 3.45
CA GLU A 65 -22.71 -11.68 4.41
C GLU A 65 -21.63 -12.63 3.90
N GLU A 66 -22.03 -13.63 3.13
CA GLU A 66 -21.17 -14.62 2.49
C GLU A 66 -20.17 -13.98 1.52
N ASP A 67 -20.50 -12.83 0.94
CA ASP A 67 -19.65 -12.15 -0.04
C ASP A 67 -18.39 -11.53 0.59
N TYR A 68 -18.42 -11.26 1.90
CA TYR A 68 -17.31 -10.65 2.65
C TYR A 68 -16.89 -11.42 3.92
N HIS A 69 -17.47 -12.59 4.19
CA HIS A 69 -17.20 -13.35 5.42
C HIS A 69 -15.71 -13.76 5.59
N ASP A 70 -15.03 -14.06 4.48
CA ASP A 70 -13.61 -14.44 4.37
C ASP A 70 -12.71 -13.25 4.01
N ALA A 71 -13.28 -12.05 3.85
CA ALA A 71 -12.51 -10.85 3.59
C ALA A 71 -11.62 -10.51 4.79
N PHE A 72 -10.43 -9.98 4.51
CA PHE A 72 -9.57 -9.35 5.50
C PHE A 72 -9.90 -7.86 5.64
N LEU A 73 -10.12 -7.19 4.50
CA LEU A 73 -10.47 -5.78 4.38
C LEU A 73 -11.80 -5.63 3.66
N VAL A 74 -12.74 -4.89 4.26
CA VAL A 74 -14.03 -4.52 3.69
C VAL A 74 -14.11 -3.00 3.57
N MET A 75 -14.45 -2.49 2.39
CA MET A 75 -14.69 -1.07 2.15
C MET A 75 -16.14 -0.84 1.73
N THR A 76 -16.87 0.02 2.45
CA THR A 76 -18.26 0.35 2.13
C THR A 76 -18.35 1.71 1.43
N VAL A 77 -18.83 1.71 0.19
CA VAL A 77 -18.80 2.85 -0.76
C VAL A 77 -20.06 2.91 -1.64
N THR A 78 -21.21 2.42 -1.16
CA THR A 78 -22.48 2.50 -1.90
C THR A 78 -23.21 3.83 -1.65
N ASP A 79 -24.20 4.17 -2.48
CA ASP A 79 -25.12 5.31 -2.23
C ASP A 79 -26.15 5.00 -1.12
N SER A 80 -26.27 3.73 -0.70
CA SER A 80 -27.21 3.33 0.35
C SER A 80 -26.51 3.37 1.71
N LYS A 81 -26.79 4.42 2.49
CA LYS A 81 -26.30 4.54 3.87
C LYS A 81 -26.65 3.31 4.70
N ALA A 82 -27.87 2.79 4.57
CA ALA A 82 -28.31 1.62 5.33
C ALA A 82 -27.45 0.39 5.05
N VAL A 83 -27.12 0.15 3.77
CA VAL A 83 -26.23 -0.96 3.37
C VAL A 83 -24.81 -0.75 3.89
N ASN A 84 -24.28 0.47 3.78
CA ASN A 84 -22.94 0.79 4.26
C ASN A 84 -22.80 0.58 5.78
N ASP A 85 -23.77 1.07 6.56
CA ASP A 85 -23.80 0.93 8.02
C ASP A 85 -23.92 -0.54 8.44
N GLU A 86 -24.82 -1.29 7.79
CA GLU A 86 -25.09 -2.70 8.09
C GLU A 86 -23.85 -3.57 7.84
N VAL A 87 -23.27 -3.45 6.64
CA VAL A 87 -22.05 -4.20 6.26
C VAL A 87 -20.88 -3.82 7.18
N ALA A 88 -20.70 -2.53 7.45
CA ALA A 88 -19.62 -2.07 8.33
C ALA A 88 -19.75 -2.64 9.74
N GLY A 89 -20.97 -2.63 10.31
CA GLY A 89 -21.25 -3.18 11.63
C GLY A 89 -20.96 -4.68 11.71
N ARG A 90 -21.47 -5.47 10.76
CA ARG A 90 -21.27 -6.92 10.72
C ARG A 90 -19.81 -7.31 10.49
N ALA A 91 -19.15 -6.72 9.49
CA ALA A 91 -17.75 -7.00 9.19
C ALA A 91 -16.84 -6.62 10.38
N LYS A 92 -17.12 -5.50 11.05
CA LYS A 92 -16.36 -5.08 12.24
C LYS A 92 -16.58 -6.03 13.41
N ALA A 93 -17.81 -6.51 13.64
CA ALA A 93 -18.10 -7.51 14.67
C ALA A 93 -17.41 -8.86 14.38
N ALA A 94 -17.22 -9.21 13.11
CA ALA A 94 -16.47 -10.39 12.68
C ALA A 94 -14.93 -10.20 12.70
N GLY A 95 -14.43 -9.07 13.23
CA GLY A 95 -13.00 -8.81 13.39
C GLY A 95 -12.28 -8.37 12.11
N LYS A 96 -13.00 -7.97 11.06
CA LYS A 96 -12.40 -7.53 9.80
C LYS A 96 -11.88 -6.10 9.90
N LEU A 97 -10.95 -5.73 9.03
CA LEU A 97 -10.63 -4.32 8.80
C LEU A 97 -11.77 -3.71 7.98
N VAL A 98 -12.36 -2.63 8.49
CA VAL A 98 -13.51 -1.96 7.87
C VAL A 98 -13.19 -0.50 7.62
N VAL A 99 -13.25 -0.11 6.35
CA VAL A 99 -13.18 1.28 5.91
C VAL A 99 -14.56 1.71 5.46
N HIS A 100 -15.21 2.53 6.27
CA HIS A 100 -16.45 3.19 5.89
C HIS A 100 -16.13 4.54 5.25
N ALA A 101 -16.52 4.75 3.99
CA ALA A 101 -16.05 5.92 3.23
C ALA A 101 -16.62 7.25 3.72
N GLU A 102 -17.87 7.28 4.17
CA GLU A 102 -18.52 8.51 4.66
C GLU A 102 -18.48 8.69 6.17
N GLN A 103 -18.55 7.60 6.95
CA GLN A 103 -18.63 7.62 8.42
C GLN A 103 -17.48 6.81 9.04
N PRO A 104 -16.26 7.40 9.15
CA PRO A 104 -15.09 6.70 9.66
C PRO A 104 -15.29 6.04 11.04
N ASP A 105 -16.14 6.61 11.90
CA ASP A 105 -16.44 6.10 13.24
C ASP A 105 -17.16 4.74 13.24
N LEU A 106 -17.88 4.41 12.15
CA LEU A 106 -18.49 3.10 11.95
C LEU A 106 -17.48 2.04 11.52
N GLY A 107 -16.34 2.46 10.93
CA GLY A 107 -15.22 1.59 10.60
C GLY A 107 -14.27 1.34 11.78
N ASN A 108 -13.17 0.65 11.51
CA ASN A 108 -12.02 0.53 12.43
C ASN A 108 -10.68 0.80 11.72
N SER A 109 -10.72 1.07 10.41
CA SER A 109 -9.57 1.30 9.54
C SER A 109 -9.81 2.53 8.67
N THR A 110 -8.73 3.14 8.20
CA THR A 110 -8.80 4.27 7.26
C THR A 110 -7.65 4.18 6.29
N ILE A 111 -7.92 4.47 5.02
CA ILE A 111 -6.89 4.61 4.00
C ILE A 111 -6.46 6.09 3.95
N PRO A 112 -5.23 6.42 4.40
CA PRO A 112 -4.73 7.78 4.39
C PRO A 112 -4.45 8.29 2.97
N ALA A 113 -4.18 9.59 2.83
CA ALA A 113 -3.66 10.12 1.58
C ALA A 113 -2.24 9.54 1.37
N SER A 114 -2.08 8.69 0.37
CA SER A 114 -0.83 7.96 0.12
C SER A 114 -0.22 8.25 -1.24
N LEU A 115 1.11 8.19 -1.30
CA LEU A 115 1.90 8.16 -2.52
C LEU A 115 2.88 6.99 -2.46
N GLN A 116 3.22 6.47 -3.63
CA GLN A 116 4.15 5.37 -3.79
C GLN A 116 5.14 5.69 -4.91
N ARG A 117 6.43 5.35 -4.69
CA ARG A 117 7.54 5.39 -5.67
C ARG A 117 8.38 4.13 -5.47
N GLY A 118 8.17 3.11 -6.31
CA GLY A 118 8.63 1.74 -6.05
C GLY A 118 8.39 1.31 -4.60
N ARG A 119 9.47 1.22 -3.82
CA ARG A 119 9.48 0.81 -2.40
C ARG A 119 9.14 1.91 -1.40
N LEU A 120 9.17 3.18 -1.80
CA LEU A 120 8.79 4.30 -0.94
C LEU A 120 7.27 4.34 -0.83
N VAL A 121 6.75 4.31 0.38
CA VAL A 121 5.35 4.62 0.65
C VAL A 121 5.31 5.75 1.68
N LEU A 122 4.72 6.89 1.29
CA LEU A 122 4.43 7.97 2.23
C LEU A 122 2.92 8.05 2.40
N SER A 123 2.48 8.14 3.65
CA SER A 123 1.07 8.28 4.00
C SER A 123 0.87 9.46 4.95
N VAL A 124 -0.18 10.23 4.69
CA VAL A 124 -0.55 11.40 5.49
C VAL A 124 -1.98 11.23 5.97
N SER A 125 -2.16 11.35 7.29
CA SER A 125 -3.47 11.39 7.93
C SER A 125 -3.52 12.60 8.86
N THR A 126 -4.66 13.28 8.86
CA THR A 126 -5.01 14.35 9.80
C THR A 126 -5.97 13.87 10.88
N GLY A 127 -6.11 12.55 11.06
CA GLY A 127 -7.05 11.97 12.03
C GLY A 127 -8.51 12.33 11.74
N GLY A 128 -8.85 12.55 10.47
CA GLY A 128 -10.19 12.98 10.04
C GLY A 128 -10.42 14.50 10.07
N ALA A 129 -9.50 15.30 10.63
CA ALA A 129 -9.71 16.73 10.79
C ALA A 129 -9.76 17.50 9.44
N SER A 130 -8.96 17.09 8.46
CA SER A 130 -8.97 17.72 7.14
C SER A 130 -8.41 16.79 6.06
N PRO A 131 -9.29 16.13 5.27
CA PRO A 131 -8.89 15.37 4.09
C PRO A 131 -8.18 16.24 3.05
N THR A 132 -8.61 17.50 2.91
CA THR A 132 -8.01 18.48 1.99
C THR A 132 -6.56 18.77 2.37
N LEU A 133 -6.27 19.05 3.65
CA LEU A 133 -4.90 19.31 4.09
C LEU A 133 -4.03 18.04 3.97
N ALA A 134 -4.56 16.87 4.30
CA ALA A 134 -3.84 15.60 4.12
C ALA A 134 -3.41 15.42 2.66
N LYS A 135 -4.30 15.73 1.70
CA LYS A 135 -4.02 15.69 0.27
C LYS A 135 -2.94 16.73 -0.13
N GLN A 136 -3.02 17.96 0.39
CA GLN A 136 -2.04 19.02 0.12
C GLN A 136 -0.63 18.64 0.61
N ILE A 137 -0.51 18.15 1.84
CA ILE A 137 0.79 17.70 2.39
C ILE A 137 1.33 16.53 1.56
N ARG A 138 0.49 15.55 1.22
CA ARG A 138 0.90 14.45 0.34
C ARG A 138 1.41 14.96 -1.01
N ASN A 139 0.77 15.96 -1.63
CA ASN A 139 1.24 16.54 -2.89
C ASN A 139 2.60 17.24 -2.74
N GLN A 140 2.82 17.95 -1.63
CA GLN A 140 4.13 18.55 -1.35
C GLN A 140 5.22 17.48 -1.20
N LEU A 141 4.90 16.37 -0.53
CA LEU A 141 5.79 15.22 -0.43
C LEU A 141 6.03 14.58 -1.80
N GLU A 142 5.04 14.56 -2.68
CA GLU A 142 5.20 14.04 -4.04
C GLU A 142 6.19 14.88 -4.87
N GLU A 143 6.20 16.20 -4.71
CA GLU A 143 7.18 17.08 -5.35
C GLU A 143 8.58 16.92 -4.74
N GLN A 144 8.67 16.72 -3.42
CA GLN A 144 9.94 16.56 -2.71
C GLN A 144 10.60 15.20 -2.94
N TYR A 145 9.80 14.14 -3.00
CA TYR A 145 10.23 12.75 -3.19
C TYR A 145 9.82 12.27 -4.58
N ASP A 146 10.55 12.76 -5.58
CA ASP A 146 10.31 12.47 -7.00
C ASP A 146 10.55 10.99 -7.38
N ASP A 147 10.31 10.65 -8.64
CA ASP A 147 10.42 9.28 -9.16
C ASP A 147 11.84 8.68 -9.02
N SER A 148 12.89 9.50 -8.86
CA SER A 148 14.26 9.00 -8.69
C SER A 148 14.50 8.26 -7.37
N TYR A 149 13.57 8.38 -6.42
CA TYR A 149 13.58 7.58 -5.19
C TYR A 149 13.31 6.10 -5.43
N GLU A 150 12.70 5.72 -6.54
CA GLU A 150 12.46 4.32 -6.90
C GLU A 150 13.80 3.58 -7.07
N ASP A 151 14.62 4.00 -8.03
CA ASP A 151 15.94 3.43 -8.28
C ASP A 151 16.87 3.56 -7.06
N TYR A 152 16.77 4.68 -6.32
CA TYR A 152 17.59 4.88 -5.13
C TYR A 152 17.26 3.87 -4.02
N LEU A 153 15.98 3.59 -3.79
CA LEU A 153 15.57 2.60 -2.80
C LEU A 153 15.85 1.16 -3.25
N ASP A 154 15.83 0.87 -4.55
CA ASP A 154 16.27 -0.43 -5.05
C ASP A 154 17.76 -0.67 -4.80
N PHE A 155 18.61 0.34 -5.01
CA PHE A 155 20.02 0.30 -4.60
C PHE A 155 20.16 0.04 -3.09
N LEU A 156 19.46 0.81 -2.24
CA LEU A 156 19.55 0.63 -0.79
C LEU A 156 19.05 -0.74 -0.33
N TYR A 157 18.03 -1.27 -1.00
CA TYR A 157 17.53 -2.61 -0.75
C TYR A 157 18.58 -3.66 -1.10
N GLU A 158 19.21 -3.56 -2.27
CA GLU A 158 20.28 -4.47 -2.69
C GLU A 158 21.45 -4.45 -1.71
N VAL A 159 21.95 -3.26 -1.36
CA VAL A 159 23.00 -3.08 -0.37
C VAL A 159 22.66 -3.78 0.94
N ARG A 160 21.42 -3.64 1.42
CA ARG A 160 20.96 -4.31 2.64
C ARG A 160 20.99 -5.83 2.53
N GLN A 161 20.59 -6.38 1.38
CA GLN A 161 20.65 -7.83 1.16
C GLN A 161 22.09 -8.35 1.10
N VAL A 162 23.00 -7.61 0.46
CA VAL A 162 24.43 -7.96 0.40
C VAL A 162 25.05 -7.91 1.80
N ILE A 163 24.93 -6.79 2.51
CA ILE A 163 25.47 -6.62 3.87
C ILE A 163 24.94 -7.69 4.82
N LYS A 164 23.66 -8.04 4.74
CA LYS A 164 23.06 -9.09 5.58
C LYS A 164 23.72 -10.46 5.37
N LYS A 165 24.17 -10.76 4.14
CA LYS A 165 24.80 -12.04 3.78
C LYS A 165 26.28 -12.08 4.17
N VAL A 166 27.00 -10.97 3.96
CA VAL A 166 28.48 -10.95 4.08
C VAL A 166 28.98 -10.55 5.46
N GLU A 167 28.19 -9.78 6.23
CA GLU A 167 28.63 -9.23 7.51
C GLU A 167 27.80 -9.82 8.68
N PRO A 168 28.39 -10.70 9.51
CA PRO A 168 27.71 -11.26 10.66
C PRO A 168 27.52 -10.25 11.81
N ASP A 169 28.44 -9.29 11.98
CA ASP A 169 28.41 -8.34 13.08
C ASP A 169 27.31 -7.28 12.90
N ARG A 170 26.41 -7.21 13.89
CA ARG A 170 25.26 -6.30 13.84
C ARG A 170 25.65 -4.82 13.88
N ALA A 171 26.69 -4.45 14.63
CA ALA A 171 27.16 -3.07 14.73
C ALA A 171 27.79 -2.62 13.41
N VAL A 172 28.62 -3.49 12.79
CA VAL A 172 29.22 -3.21 11.48
C VAL A 172 28.16 -3.09 10.40
N ARG A 173 27.18 -4.01 10.34
CA ARG A 173 26.04 -3.89 9.40
C ARG A 173 25.31 -2.55 9.55
N ARG A 174 25.02 -2.14 10.79
CA ARG A 174 24.33 -0.87 11.06
C ARG A 174 25.13 0.33 10.58
N HIS A 175 26.45 0.29 10.75
CA HIS A 175 27.34 1.34 10.29
C HIS A 175 27.37 1.44 8.76
N LEU A 176 27.57 0.33 8.05
CA LEU A 176 27.57 0.29 6.58
C LEU A 176 26.24 0.73 5.97
N LEU A 177 25.10 0.31 6.55
CA LEU A 177 23.78 0.75 6.12
C LEU A 177 23.57 2.26 6.30
N LYS A 178 24.17 2.85 7.34
CA LYS A 178 24.13 4.31 7.55
C LYS A 178 24.94 5.04 6.49
N ILE A 179 26.10 4.50 6.09
CA ILE A 179 26.91 5.06 4.99
C ILE A 179 26.13 5.01 3.68
N ALA A 180 25.52 3.86 3.35
CA ALA A 180 24.79 3.70 2.10
C ALA A 180 23.62 4.70 1.93
N ALA A 181 23.00 5.10 3.05
CA ALA A 181 21.92 6.09 3.08
C ALA A 181 22.40 7.55 3.01
N ASP A 182 23.70 7.80 2.82
CA ASP A 182 24.23 9.15 2.68
C ASP A 182 23.71 9.81 1.38
N PRO A 183 23.33 11.11 1.42
CA PRO A 183 22.87 11.84 0.23
C PRO A 183 23.85 11.86 -0.95
N ILE A 184 25.14 11.57 -0.77
CA ILE A 184 26.07 11.45 -1.92
C ILE A 184 25.67 10.36 -2.91
N PHE A 185 24.89 9.35 -2.47
CA PHE A 185 24.37 8.30 -3.35
C PHE A 185 23.06 8.69 -4.02
N TYR A 186 22.45 9.82 -3.63
CA TYR A 186 21.23 10.31 -4.25
C TYR A 186 21.54 10.88 -5.64
N LYS A 187 20.91 10.30 -6.67
CA LYS A 187 21.10 10.59 -8.11
C LYS A 187 22.49 10.33 -8.70
N ASP A 188 23.43 9.75 -7.96
CA ASP A 188 24.77 9.37 -8.45
C ASP A 188 24.86 7.84 -8.66
N ILE A 189 24.68 7.39 -9.90
CA ILE A 189 24.68 5.97 -10.25
C ILE A 189 26.09 5.36 -10.15
N GLU A 190 27.12 6.08 -10.59
CA GLU A 190 28.50 5.60 -10.56
C GLU A 190 28.97 5.32 -9.13
N ARG A 191 28.62 6.21 -8.18
CA ARG A 191 28.90 5.97 -6.76
C ARG A 191 28.17 4.77 -6.20
N ARG A 192 26.91 4.55 -6.58
CA ARG A 192 26.14 3.37 -6.15
C ARG A 192 26.80 2.08 -6.61
N GLU A 193 27.19 2.02 -7.87
CA GLU A 193 27.87 0.86 -8.45
C GLU A 193 29.23 0.62 -7.80
N ALA A 194 30.02 1.67 -7.60
CA ALA A 194 31.32 1.57 -6.92
C ALA A 194 31.16 1.04 -5.48
N PHE A 195 30.18 1.56 -4.73
CA PHE A 195 29.92 1.10 -3.37
C PHE A 195 29.43 -0.35 -3.32
N LEU A 196 28.53 -0.74 -4.21
CA LEU A 196 28.10 -2.14 -4.36
C LEU A 196 29.29 -3.06 -4.70
N HIS A 197 30.18 -2.63 -5.59
CA HIS A 197 31.39 -3.36 -5.93
C HIS A 197 32.38 -3.44 -4.76
N GLU A 198 32.42 -2.47 -3.85
CA GLU A 198 33.28 -2.50 -2.67
C GLU A 198 32.77 -3.47 -1.59
N ILE A 199 31.45 -3.57 -1.41
CA ILE A 199 30.85 -4.44 -0.38
C ILE A 199 30.64 -5.90 -0.84
N ARG A 200 30.64 -6.16 -2.15
CA ARG A 200 30.51 -7.52 -2.74
C ARG A 200 31.73 -8.44 -2.55
N PRO A 201 33.01 -7.99 -2.56
CA PRO A 201 34.19 -8.83 -2.35
C PRO A 201 34.19 -9.61 -1.03
N PHE A 202 33.47 -9.14 -0.01
CA PHE A 202 33.26 -9.87 1.23
C PHE A 202 32.33 -11.10 1.07
N ALA A 203 31.66 -11.27 -0.08
CA ALA A 203 30.78 -12.42 -0.37
C ALA A 203 31.52 -13.67 -0.87
N HIS A 204 32.82 -13.59 -1.19
CA HIS A 204 33.58 -14.69 -1.76
C HIS A 204 34.76 -15.18 -0.90
N VAL A 205 34.89 -14.73 0.35
CA VAL A 205 35.90 -15.25 1.30
C VAL A 205 35.24 -16.11 2.38
N THR A 206 34.47 -17.11 1.98
CA THR A 206 34.19 -18.29 2.82
C THR A 206 33.70 -19.45 1.94
N THR A 207 34.63 -20.24 1.43
CA THR A 207 34.48 -21.70 1.36
C THR A 207 35.89 -22.31 1.39
N PRO A 208 36.10 -23.40 2.14
CA PRO A 208 37.41 -23.90 2.54
C PRO A 208 38.21 -24.54 1.39
#